data_AF-A0A329HP74-F1
#
_entry.id   AF-A0A329HP74-F1
#
_cell.length_a   1.000
_cell.length_b   1.000
_cell.length_c   1.000
_cell.angle_alpha   90.00
_cell.angle_beta   90.00
_cell.angle_gamma   90.00
#
_symmetry.space_group_name_H-M   'P 1'
#
loop_
_entity.id
_entity.type
_entity.pdbx_description
1 polymer ?
#
loop_
_entity_poly.entity_id
_entity_poly.type
_entity_poly.pdbx_seq_one_letter_code
_entity_poly.pdbx_strand_id
1 'polypeptide(L)'
;MPTCLARSLLLLCACCLGLPLAHAQVAKPAHSAPLTQPLLSSSINDFSNEDWDRGVLRRVAGLTIPATPANVEGFISGRQVQLGDGEWRAITEVQRVGDNLAVFVEGKPLDAETVGYPRRLAVDDAPGTGRHLQRLPGRFNTPINDFTNQDWLKGIYRKAAGISIPVTERNREEFKPGAIVRLADGQDYAVTHVSEFGRSMGVFLDSPVLPGEKYGYPRQLTFVAPPPKP
;
A
#
# COMPACT_ATOMS: atom_id res chain seq x y z
N MET A 1 -47.67 -48.16 39.45
CA MET A 1 -46.65 -47.57 38.55
C MET A 1 -45.99 -48.69 37.78
N PRO A 2 -46.43 -48.95 36.54
CA PRO A 2 -45.48 -49.46 35.54
C PRO A 2 -45.70 -48.97 34.10
N THR A 3 -44.57 -48.85 33.42
CA THR A 3 -44.26 -49.17 32.02
C THR A 3 -45.24 -50.05 31.23
N CYS A 4 -45.48 -49.70 29.95
CA CYS A 4 -45.43 -50.60 28.77
C CYS A 4 -45.82 -49.80 27.51
N LEU A 5 -44.95 -49.61 26.52
CA LEU A 5 -44.66 -50.52 25.40
C LEU A 5 -45.85 -50.79 24.45
N ALA A 6 -45.65 -50.37 23.20
CA ALA A 6 -45.65 -51.22 21.99
C ALA A 6 -46.75 -51.01 20.93
N ARG A 7 -46.24 -51.03 19.68
CA ARG A 7 -46.80 -51.55 18.41
C ARG A 7 -47.88 -50.69 17.72
N SER A 8 -47.56 -50.05 16.59
CA SER A 8 -47.39 -50.61 15.23
C SER A 8 -48.68 -51.16 14.61
N LEU A 9 -49.26 -50.39 13.68
CA LEU A 9 -50.08 -50.82 12.53
C LEU A 9 -49.83 -49.74 11.44
N LEU A 10 -49.10 -49.94 10.33
CA LEU A 10 -49.31 -50.77 9.13
C LEU A 10 -50.43 -50.24 8.21
N LEU A 11 -50.12 -50.21 6.90
CA LEU A 11 -50.94 -49.91 5.70
C LEU A 11 -51.07 -48.41 5.33
N LEU A 12 -50.98 -47.92 4.08
CA LEU A 12 -51.01 -48.47 2.71
C LEU A 12 -50.14 -47.55 1.80
N CYS A 13 -49.33 -48.10 0.89
CA CYS A 13 -49.63 -48.20 -0.56
C CYS A 13 -49.81 -46.81 -1.25
N ALA A 14 -48.73 -46.27 -1.81
CA ALA A 14 -48.37 -46.38 -3.24
C ALA A 14 -49.14 -45.41 -4.14
N CYS A 15 -48.45 -44.42 -4.70
CA CYS A 15 -48.55 -44.06 -6.12
C CYS A 15 -47.43 -43.08 -6.51
N CYS A 16 -46.83 -43.40 -7.64
CA CYS A 16 -45.65 -42.81 -8.25
C CYS A 16 -45.84 -41.34 -8.64
N LEU A 17 -44.75 -40.57 -8.71
CA LEU A 17 -44.39 -39.68 -9.82
C LEU A 17 -43.00 -39.07 -9.55
N GLY A 18 -42.15 -39.13 -10.58
CA GLY A 18 -40.71 -38.83 -10.49
C GLY A 18 -40.40 -37.37 -10.16
N LEU A 19 -39.43 -37.18 -9.28
CA LEU A 19 -38.76 -35.91 -9.03
C LEU A 19 -37.38 -35.96 -9.69
N PRO A 20 -36.98 -34.97 -10.52
CA PRO A 20 -35.59 -34.82 -10.85
C PRO A 20 -34.83 -34.38 -9.59
N LEU A 21 -33.69 -35.00 -9.32
CA LEU A 21 -32.73 -34.53 -8.33
C LEU A 21 -32.26 -33.13 -8.75
N ALA A 22 -32.89 -32.10 -8.19
CA ALA A 22 -32.34 -30.76 -8.20
C ALA A 22 -31.02 -30.82 -7.43
N HIS A 23 -29.90 -30.74 -8.15
CA HIS A 23 -28.60 -30.52 -7.55
C HIS A 23 -28.67 -29.19 -6.82
N ALA A 24 -28.62 -29.22 -5.49
CA ALA A 24 -28.39 -28.04 -4.69
C ALA A 24 -27.00 -27.49 -5.06
N GLN A 25 -26.96 -26.52 -5.96
CA GLN A 25 -25.76 -25.73 -6.20
C GLN A 25 -25.46 -25.00 -4.90
N VAL A 26 -24.41 -25.44 -4.20
CA VAL A 26 -23.81 -24.68 -3.11
C VAL A 26 -23.42 -23.33 -3.71
N ALA A 27 -24.16 -22.28 -3.34
CA ALA A 27 -23.84 -20.93 -3.72
C ALA A 27 -22.43 -20.63 -3.21
N LYS A 28 -21.51 -20.38 -4.14
CA LYS A 28 -20.18 -19.86 -3.85
C LYS A 28 -20.37 -18.60 -2.99
N PRO A 29 -19.68 -18.44 -1.84
CA PRO A 29 -19.80 -17.20 -1.08
C PRO A 29 -19.40 -16.05 -2.00
N ALA A 30 -20.31 -15.08 -2.13
CA ALA A 30 -20.03 -13.84 -2.82
C ALA A 30 -18.76 -13.24 -2.21
N HIS A 31 -17.78 -12.88 -3.05
CA HIS A 31 -16.66 -12.08 -2.60
C HIS A 31 -17.24 -10.76 -2.08
N SER A 32 -17.16 -10.57 -0.76
CA SER A 32 -17.38 -9.27 -0.15
C SER A 32 -16.43 -8.28 -0.81
N ALA A 33 -16.96 -7.27 -1.50
CA ALA A 33 -16.17 -6.14 -1.94
C ALA A 33 -15.45 -5.56 -0.71
N PRO A 34 -14.13 -5.26 -0.79
CA PRO A 34 -13.46 -4.65 0.34
C PRO A 34 -14.14 -3.32 0.66
N LEU A 35 -14.58 -3.16 1.91
CA LEU A 35 -15.04 -1.88 2.42
C LEU A 35 -13.86 -0.91 2.29
N THR A 36 -13.95 0.05 1.36
CA THR A 36 -12.97 1.14 1.26
C THR A 36 -13.04 1.93 2.56
N GLN A 37 -12.04 1.76 3.43
CA GLN A 37 -11.92 2.61 4.61
C GLN A 37 -11.68 4.06 4.16
N PRO A 38 -12.23 5.06 4.87
CA PRO A 38 -11.97 6.45 4.54
C PRO A 38 -10.50 6.78 4.85
N LEU A 39 -9.81 7.34 3.86
CA LEU A 39 -8.45 7.84 3.99
C LEU A 39 -8.34 8.83 5.15
N LEU A 40 -7.22 8.80 5.87
CA LEU A 40 -6.94 9.81 6.90
C LEU A 40 -6.81 11.18 6.22
N SER A 41 -7.65 12.14 6.65
CA SER A 41 -7.66 13.50 6.12
C SER A 41 -7.42 14.55 7.19
N SER A 42 -6.62 15.56 6.86
CA SER A 42 -6.36 16.72 7.72
C SER A 42 -6.73 18.04 7.03
N SER A 43 -7.21 19.00 7.81
CA SER A 43 -7.21 20.42 7.39
C SER A 43 -5.77 20.92 7.27
N ILE A 44 -5.55 21.89 6.37
CA ILE A 44 -4.34 22.71 6.31
C ILE A 44 -4.50 23.85 7.33
N ASN A 45 -3.40 24.26 7.99
CA ASN A 45 -3.44 25.43 8.87
C ASN A 45 -3.50 26.73 8.06
N ASP A 46 -4.26 27.73 8.51
CA ASP A 46 -4.36 29.02 7.82
C ASP A 46 -3.21 29.99 8.19
N PHE A 47 -1.97 29.56 7.93
CA PHE A 47 -0.80 30.40 8.17
C PHE A 47 -0.46 31.21 6.92
N SER A 48 -0.44 32.54 7.07
CA SER A 48 -0.01 33.47 6.02
C SER A 48 0.97 34.49 6.61
N ASN A 49 2.24 34.39 6.23
CA ASN A 49 3.34 35.27 6.65
C ASN A 49 4.47 35.29 5.60
N GLU A 50 5.68 35.72 5.97
CA GLU A 50 6.83 35.80 5.05
C GLU A 50 7.26 34.44 4.47
N ASP A 51 7.05 33.35 5.21
CA ASP A 51 7.42 31.99 4.80
C ASP A 51 6.22 31.19 4.27
N TRP A 52 5.01 31.53 4.73
CA TRP A 52 3.78 30.77 4.49
C TRP A 52 2.71 31.56 3.72
N ASP A 53 1.95 30.87 2.88
CA ASP A 53 0.77 31.39 2.18
C ASP A 53 -0.34 30.34 2.31
N ARG A 54 -1.43 30.65 3.04
CA ARG A 54 -2.54 29.70 3.26
C ARG A 54 -2.07 28.31 3.70
N GLY A 55 -1.08 28.26 4.57
CA GLY A 55 -0.48 27.03 5.09
C GLY A 55 0.45 26.29 4.12
N VAL A 56 0.84 26.89 3.00
CA VAL A 56 1.83 26.38 2.04
C VAL A 56 3.14 27.15 2.20
N LEU A 57 4.27 26.45 2.21
CA LEU A 57 5.60 27.06 2.19
C LEU A 57 5.87 27.72 0.84
N ARG A 58 6.25 28.99 0.87
CA ARG A 58 6.47 29.78 -0.36
C ARG A 58 7.67 29.30 -1.18
N ARG A 59 8.71 28.78 -0.52
CA ARG A 59 10.01 28.48 -1.16
C ARG A 59 10.21 27.01 -1.55
N VAL A 60 9.45 26.10 -0.95
CA VAL A 60 9.61 24.65 -1.14
C VAL A 60 8.25 23.97 -1.19
N ALA A 61 8.21 22.72 -1.65
CA ALA A 61 6.99 21.94 -1.71
C ALA A 61 6.60 21.42 -0.31
N GLY A 62 6.01 22.29 0.51
CA GLY A 62 5.58 21.92 1.85
C GLY A 62 4.28 22.58 2.27
N LEU A 63 3.55 21.89 3.15
CA LEU A 63 2.31 22.39 3.76
C LEU A 63 2.34 22.19 5.27
N THR A 64 1.46 22.88 5.99
CA THR A 64 1.30 22.70 7.43
C THR A 64 -0.08 22.18 7.81
N ILE A 65 -0.10 21.23 8.75
CA ILE A 65 -1.30 20.65 9.33
C ILE A 65 -1.22 20.62 10.87
N PRO A 66 -2.33 20.53 11.61
CA PRO A 66 -2.29 20.36 13.06
C PRO A 66 -1.60 19.04 13.46
N ALA A 67 -0.81 19.05 14.54
CA ALA A 67 -0.15 17.87 15.08
C ALA A 67 -1.08 17.03 15.98
N THR A 68 -2.25 16.67 15.47
CA THR A 68 -3.13 15.69 16.15
C THR A 68 -2.46 14.32 16.21
N PRO A 69 -2.80 13.44 17.18
CA PRO A 69 -2.23 12.10 17.25
C PRO A 69 -2.37 11.31 15.93
N ALA A 70 -3.55 11.38 15.30
CA ALA A 70 -3.79 10.75 14.01
C ALA A 70 -2.88 11.30 12.90
N ASN A 71 -2.65 12.61 12.86
CA ASN A 71 -1.76 13.21 11.86
C ASN A 71 -0.29 12.86 12.09
N VAL A 72 0.14 12.77 13.35
CA VAL A 72 1.52 12.38 13.71
C VAL A 72 1.81 10.93 13.30
N GLU A 73 0.86 10.02 13.52
CA GLU A 73 0.99 8.62 13.13
C GLU A 73 0.81 8.43 11.61
N GLY A 74 -0.04 9.25 11.01
CA GLY A 74 -0.50 9.07 9.64
C GLY A 74 0.29 9.83 8.59
N PHE A 75 0.79 11.03 8.85
CA PHE A 75 1.60 11.79 7.89
C PHE A 75 3.07 11.54 8.22
N ILE A 76 3.65 10.52 7.61
CA ILE A 76 5.07 10.15 7.76
C ILE A 76 5.75 10.06 6.39
N SER A 77 7.07 10.17 6.36
CA SER A 77 7.86 10.04 5.13
C SER A 77 7.62 8.70 4.44
N GLY A 78 7.63 8.70 3.10
CA GLY A 78 7.40 7.52 2.26
C GLY A 78 5.92 7.20 1.98
N ARG A 79 4.99 7.93 2.58
CA ARG A 79 3.56 7.88 2.22
C ARG A 79 3.25 8.78 1.04
N GLN A 80 2.09 8.58 0.42
CA GLN A 80 1.54 9.50 -0.57
C GLN A 80 0.46 10.38 0.08
N VAL A 81 0.46 11.66 -0.27
CA VAL A 81 -0.57 12.61 0.14
C VAL A 81 -1.27 13.19 -1.09
N GLN A 82 -2.59 13.17 -1.06
CA GLN A 82 -3.43 13.92 -1.99
C GLN A 82 -3.52 15.36 -1.53
N LEU A 83 -3.14 16.27 -2.42
CA LEU A 83 -3.19 17.71 -2.26
C LEU A 83 -4.61 18.24 -2.56
N GLY A 84 -4.84 19.51 -2.25
CA GLY A 84 -6.14 20.16 -2.39
C GLY A 84 -6.66 20.29 -3.84
N ASP A 85 -5.80 20.07 -4.83
CA ASP A 85 -6.12 20.02 -6.26
C ASP A 85 -6.40 18.60 -6.78
N GLY A 86 -6.26 17.60 -5.90
CA GLY A 86 -6.43 16.19 -6.22
C GLY A 86 -5.16 15.51 -6.74
N GLU A 87 -4.07 16.26 -6.97
CA GLU A 87 -2.75 15.70 -7.28
C GLU A 87 -2.24 14.93 -6.06
N TRP A 88 -1.48 13.87 -6.31
CA TRP A 88 -0.86 13.10 -5.24
C TRP A 88 0.65 13.19 -5.34
N ARG A 89 1.31 13.31 -4.20
CA ARG A 89 2.76 13.41 -4.11
C ARG A 89 3.33 12.60 -2.96
N ALA A 90 4.55 12.09 -3.13
CA ALA A 90 5.28 11.44 -2.04
C ALA A 90 5.61 12.44 -0.94
N ILE A 91 5.34 12.08 0.31
CA ILE A 91 5.85 12.77 1.48
C ILE A 91 7.34 12.43 1.62
N THR A 92 8.20 13.43 1.52
CA THR A 92 9.65 13.26 1.64
C THR A 92 10.09 13.38 3.10
N GLU A 93 9.45 14.26 3.86
CA GLU A 93 9.83 14.56 5.24
C GLU A 93 8.64 15.13 6.00
N VAL A 94 8.58 14.88 7.31
CA VAL A 94 7.61 15.52 8.21
C VAL A 94 8.33 16.00 9.45
N GLN A 95 8.17 17.28 9.77
CA GLN A 95 8.77 17.92 10.95
C GLN A 95 7.67 18.38 11.89
N ARG A 96 7.82 18.11 13.19
CA ARG A 96 6.93 18.64 14.22
C ARG A 96 7.46 19.96 14.76
N VAL A 97 6.62 20.99 14.75
CA VAL A 97 6.93 22.33 15.27
C VAL A 97 5.80 22.76 16.21
N GLY A 98 6.00 22.55 17.51
CA GLY A 98 4.96 22.75 18.52
C GLY A 98 3.72 21.89 18.25
N ASP A 99 2.57 22.55 18.09
CA ASP A 99 1.28 21.91 17.81
C ASP A 99 0.99 21.73 16.31
N ASN A 100 1.99 21.92 15.45
CA ASN A 100 1.88 21.80 14.01
C ASN A 100 2.86 20.77 13.44
N LEU A 101 2.51 20.20 12.29
CA LEU A 101 3.40 19.46 11.43
C LEU A 101 3.68 20.29 10.16
N ALA A 102 4.93 20.34 9.74
CA ALA A 102 5.33 20.71 8.39
C ALA A 102 5.53 19.42 7.59
N VAL A 103 4.74 19.23 6.54
CA VAL A 103 4.74 18.07 5.65
C VAL A 103 5.37 18.49 4.33
N PHE A 104 6.52 17.92 4.02
CA PHE A 104 7.25 18.16 2.77
C PHE A 104 6.93 17.06 1.77
N VAL A 105 6.71 17.46 0.52
CA VAL A 105 6.39 16.55 -0.57
C VAL A 105 7.37 16.71 -1.72
N GLU A 106 7.43 15.73 -2.60
CA GLU A 106 8.28 15.80 -3.78
C GLU A 106 7.85 16.88 -4.79
N GLY A 107 8.77 17.22 -5.68
CA GLY A 107 8.52 18.10 -6.81
C GLY A 107 8.70 19.60 -6.52
N LYS A 108 8.12 20.42 -7.39
CA LYS A 108 8.24 21.88 -7.36
C LYS A 108 7.40 22.51 -6.24
N PRO A 109 7.75 23.73 -5.77
CA PRO A 109 6.93 24.50 -4.83
C PRO A 109 5.46 24.52 -5.22
N LEU A 110 4.61 24.48 -4.21
CA LEU A 110 3.17 24.35 -4.36
C LEU A 110 2.53 25.73 -4.57
N ASP A 111 1.45 25.76 -5.34
CA ASP A 111 0.63 26.95 -5.47
C ASP A 111 -0.40 27.00 -4.34
N ALA A 112 -0.24 27.97 -3.45
CA ALA A 112 -1.12 28.17 -2.30
C ALA A 112 -2.58 28.42 -2.67
N GLU A 113 -2.87 28.97 -3.85
CA GLU A 113 -4.25 29.17 -4.31
C GLU A 113 -4.93 27.86 -4.68
N THR A 114 -4.15 26.98 -5.26
CA THR A 114 -4.62 25.71 -5.79
C THR A 114 -4.68 24.63 -4.72
N VAL A 115 -3.76 24.62 -3.75
CA VAL A 115 -3.68 23.52 -2.76
C VAL A 115 -3.77 23.95 -1.30
N GLY A 116 -3.62 25.24 -0.98
CA GLY A 116 -3.61 25.75 0.39
C GLY A 116 -4.97 25.78 1.07
N TYR A 117 -5.00 26.27 2.31
CA TYR A 117 -6.22 26.52 3.08
C TYR A 117 -7.29 27.27 2.25
N PRO A 118 -8.58 26.91 2.32
CA PRO A 118 -9.22 25.97 3.26
C PRO A 118 -9.26 24.50 2.79
N ARG A 119 -8.41 24.13 1.82
CA ARG A 119 -8.38 22.76 1.30
C ARG A 119 -7.80 21.79 2.34
N ARG A 120 -7.96 20.50 2.05
CA ARG A 120 -7.56 19.41 2.93
C ARG A 120 -6.55 18.52 2.24
N LEU A 121 -5.74 17.87 3.06
CA LEU A 121 -4.89 16.77 2.65
C LEU A 121 -5.59 15.44 2.95
N ALA A 122 -5.31 14.43 2.15
CA ALA A 122 -5.64 13.04 2.46
C ALA A 122 -4.39 12.18 2.26
N VAL A 123 -3.95 11.46 3.29
CA VAL A 123 -2.85 10.52 3.19
C VAL A 123 -3.40 9.13 2.90
N ASP A 124 -2.61 8.30 2.20
CA ASP A 124 -2.97 6.92 1.90
C ASP A 124 -3.27 6.06 3.15
N ASP A 125 -3.52 4.76 3.01
CA ASP A 125 -3.84 3.87 4.15
C ASP A 125 -2.62 3.11 4.71
N ALA A 126 -1.53 3.01 3.95
CA ALA A 126 -0.23 2.57 4.46
C ALA A 126 0.98 3.18 3.69
N PRO A 127 2.16 3.30 4.32
CA PRO A 127 3.38 3.69 3.62
C PRO A 127 3.65 2.83 2.40
N GLY A 128 3.86 3.48 1.24
CA GLY A 128 4.05 2.83 -0.04
C GLY A 128 2.79 2.23 -0.69
N THR A 129 1.60 2.28 -0.07
CA THR A 129 0.34 1.79 -0.67
C THR A 129 -0.47 2.85 -1.43
N GLY A 130 0.05 4.08 -1.51
CA GLY A 130 -0.64 5.23 -2.11
C GLY A 130 -1.52 4.90 -3.30
N ARG A 131 -2.80 5.28 -3.22
CA ARG A 131 -3.77 5.16 -4.34
C ARG A 131 -3.30 5.89 -5.61
N HIS A 132 -2.32 6.77 -5.50
CA HIS A 132 -1.59 7.36 -6.62
C HIS A 132 -0.52 6.47 -7.23
N LEU A 133 0.20 5.72 -6.40
CA LEU A 133 1.06 4.67 -6.92
C LEU A 133 0.18 3.69 -7.71
N GLN A 134 -1.03 3.35 -7.25
CA GLN A 134 -1.97 2.51 -8.03
C GLN A 134 -2.41 3.10 -9.39
N ARG A 135 -2.13 4.37 -9.71
CA ARG A 135 -2.78 5.05 -10.86
C ARG A 135 -1.82 5.69 -11.89
N LEU A 136 -0.52 5.70 -11.68
CA LEU A 136 0.43 6.19 -12.68
C LEU A 136 0.98 5.05 -13.55
N PRO A 137 0.73 5.01 -14.87
CA PRO A 137 1.55 4.21 -15.77
C PRO A 137 2.98 4.78 -15.77
N GLY A 138 3.97 3.97 -15.42
CA GLY A 138 5.39 4.34 -15.50
C GLY A 138 6.21 4.12 -14.23
N ARG A 139 7.50 4.45 -14.34
CA ARG A 139 8.56 4.25 -13.34
C ARG A 139 8.14 4.79 -11.96
N PHE A 140 8.30 3.99 -10.90
CA PHE A 140 7.97 4.40 -9.53
C PHE A 140 8.90 3.77 -8.50
N ASN A 141 9.00 4.38 -7.32
CA ASN A 141 9.82 3.84 -6.23
C ASN A 141 8.95 3.20 -5.14
N THR A 142 9.43 2.12 -4.54
CA THR A 142 8.88 1.52 -3.32
C THR A 142 9.95 1.51 -2.23
N PRO A 143 9.61 1.81 -0.97
CA PRO A 143 10.55 1.65 0.13
C PRO A 143 10.95 0.17 0.30
N ILE A 144 12.16 -0.04 0.81
CA ILE A 144 12.64 -1.35 1.27
C ILE A 144 12.28 -1.46 2.76
N ASN A 145 11.81 -2.62 3.20
CA ASN A 145 11.45 -2.84 4.61
C ASN A 145 12.70 -2.79 5.51
N ASP A 146 12.66 -2.02 6.60
CA ASP A 146 13.76 -1.90 7.56
C ASP A 146 13.75 -3.03 8.61
N PHE A 147 14.04 -4.26 8.20
CA PHE A 147 14.28 -5.33 9.17
C PHE A 147 15.59 -6.07 8.91
N THR A 148 16.22 -6.44 10.02
CA THR A 148 17.46 -7.19 10.05
C THR A 148 17.28 -8.38 10.99
N ASN A 149 17.61 -9.57 10.49
CA ASN A 149 17.59 -10.82 11.24
C ASN A 149 18.65 -11.80 10.67
N GLN A 150 18.56 -13.08 11.01
CA GLN A 150 19.50 -14.10 10.55
C GLN A 150 19.52 -14.26 9.02
N ASP A 151 18.39 -14.05 8.35
CA ASP A 151 18.23 -14.24 6.90
C ASP A 151 18.26 -12.92 6.12
N TRP A 152 18.02 -11.79 6.79
CA TRP A 152 17.84 -10.49 6.16
C TRP A 152 18.75 -9.42 6.80
N LEU A 153 19.27 -8.50 5.98
CA LEU A 153 20.03 -7.32 6.41
C LEU A 153 19.42 -6.08 5.75
N LYS A 154 18.80 -5.21 6.56
CA LYS A 154 18.15 -3.97 6.07
C LYS A 154 17.18 -4.24 4.90
N GLY A 155 16.38 -5.31 5.02
CA GLY A 155 15.46 -5.76 3.99
C GLY A 155 16.09 -6.47 2.78
N ILE A 156 17.40 -6.71 2.76
CA ILE A 156 18.08 -7.49 1.71
C ILE A 156 18.30 -8.91 2.19
N TYR A 157 17.92 -9.89 1.38
CA TYR A 157 18.09 -11.30 1.69
C TYR A 157 19.57 -11.66 1.61
N ARG A 158 20.08 -12.34 2.64
CA ARG A 158 21.53 -12.62 2.75
C ARG A 158 22.00 -13.73 1.82
N LYS A 159 21.10 -14.56 1.29
CA LYS A 159 21.43 -15.78 0.52
C LYS A 159 21.18 -15.67 -0.98
N ALA A 160 20.48 -14.64 -1.45
CA ALA A 160 20.22 -14.37 -2.86
C ALA A 160 19.97 -12.87 -3.08
N ALA A 161 19.84 -12.42 -4.32
CA ALA A 161 19.48 -11.03 -4.64
C ALA A 161 17.98 -10.74 -4.36
N GLY A 162 17.53 -11.02 -3.14
CA GLY A 162 16.16 -10.77 -2.68
C GLY A 162 16.05 -9.43 -1.97
N ILE A 163 15.02 -8.66 -2.28
CA ILE A 163 14.72 -7.37 -1.66
C ILE A 163 13.31 -7.42 -1.08
N SER A 164 13.18 -7.13 0.20
CA SER A 164 11.91 -7.10 0.92
C SER A 164 11.27 -5.71 0.77
N ILE A 165 10.09 -5.67 0.16
CA ILE A 165 9.27 -4.47 -0.01
C ILE A 165 7.89 -4.68 0.64
N PRO A 166 7.14 -3.63 0.99
CA PRO A 166 5.81 -3.80 1.55
C PRO A 166 4.86 -4.45 0.53
N VAL A 167 3.92 -5.26 1.03
CA VAL A 167 2.83 -5.78 0.21
C VAL A 167 1.83 -4.66 -0.06
N THR A 168 1.72 -4.26 -1.33
CA THR A 168 0.79 -3.25 -1.81
C THR A 168 0.15 -3.74 -3.12
N GLU A 169 -1.05 -3.27 -3.46
CA GLU A 169 -1.71 -3.70 -4.71
C GLU A 169 -0.83 -3.40 -5.94
N ARG A 170 -0.23 -2.21 -6.01
CA ARG A 170 0.70 -1.87 -7.10
C ARG A 170 1.93 -2.78 -7.10
N ASN A 171 2.51 -3.04 -5.93
CA ASN A 171 3.71 -3.87 -5.88
C ASN A 171 3.42 -5.28 -6.41
N ARG A 172 2.25 -5.85 -6.09
CA ARG A 172 1.79 -7.14 -6.64
C ARG A 172 1.55 -7.10 -8.14
N GLU A 173 1.00 -5.99 -8.63
CA GLU A 173 0.66 -5.82 -10.04
C GLU A 173 1.90 -5.65 -10.92
N GLU A 174 2.91 -4.94 -10.42
CA GLU A 174 4.05 -4.46 -11.20
C GLU A 174 5.32 -5.29 -10.97
N PHE A 175 5.65 -5.64 -9.73
CA PHE A 175 6.80 -6.53 -9.44
C PHE A 175 6.39 -7.97 -9.69
N LYS A 176 6.49 -8.38 -10.95
CA LYS A 176 6.29 -9.76 -11.43
C LYS A 176 7.56 -10.26 -12.10
N PRO A 177 7.76 -11.58 -12.20
CA PRO A 177 8.85 -12.14 -13.01
C PRO A 177 8.90 -11.51 -14.40
N GLY A 178 10.08 -11.08 -14.82
CA GLY A 178 10.35 -10.36 -16.06
C GLY A 178 10.31 -8.83 -15.96
N ALA A 179 9.75 -8.24 -14.89
CA ALA A 179 9.76 -6.80 -14.69
C ALA A 179 11.20 -6.28 -14.54
N ILE A 180 11.44 -5.02 -14.93
CA ILE A 180 12.74 -4.36 -14.76
C ILE A 180 12.68 -3.42 -13.57
N VAL A 181 13.70 -3.50 -12.72
CA VAL A 181 13.85 -2.65 -11.55
C VAL A 181 15.23 -2.01 -11.53
N ARG A 182 15.34 -0.81 -10.95
CA ARG A 182 16.60 -0.09 -10.74
C ARG A 182 16.97 -0.06 -9.27
N LEU A 183 18.23 -0.40 -8.98
CA LEU A 183 18.82 -0.27 -7.66
C LEU A 183 19.43 1.12 -7.45
N ALA A 184 19.88 1.35 -6.22
CA ALA A 184 20.39 2.63 -5.76
C ALA A 184 21.69 3.12 -6.43
N ASP A 185 22.39 2.25 -7.14
CA ASP A 185 23.57 2.57 -7.97
C ASP A 185 23.21 2.93 -9.41
N GLY A 186 21.92 2.90 -9.75
CA GLY A 186 21.43 3.20 -11.08
C GLY A 186 21.40 2.00 -12.03
N GLN A 187 21.79 0.79 -11.59
CA GLN A 187 21.77 -0.42 -12.42
C GLN A 187 20.38 -1.05 -12.48
N ASP A 188 20.02 -1.55 -13.66
CA ASP A 188 18.77 -2.25 -13.94
C ASP A 188 18.93 -3.76 -13.86
N TYR A 189 17.93 -4.42 -13.28
CA TYR A 189 17.86 -5.86 -13.15
C TYR A 189 16.46 -6.38 -13.47
N ALA A 190 16.41 -7.58 -14.04
CA ALA A 190 15.16 -8.30 -14.20
C ALA A 190 14.73 -8.95 -12.88
N VAL A 191 13.44 -8.95 -12.61
CA VAL A 191 12.84 -9.74 -11.52
C VAL A 191 12.75 -11.19 -11.98
N THR A 192 13.30 -12.12 -11.21
CA THR A 192 13.27 -13.56 -11.51
C THR A 192 12.16 -14.27 -10.76
N HIS A 193 11.89 -13.84 -9.53
CA HIS A 193 10.92 -14.46 -8.66
C HIS A 193 10.36 -13.46 -7.65
N VAL A 194 9.11 -13.66 -7.23
CA VAL A 194 8.44 -12.86 -6.22
C VAL A 194 7.74 -13.80 -5.24
N SER A 195 7.88 -13.53 -3.94
CA SER A 195 7.24 -14.32 -2.88
C SER A 195 6.68 -13.41 -1.80
N GLU A 196 5.45 -13.67 -1.35
CA GLU A 196 4.80 -12.92 -0.27
C GLU A 196 4.93 -13.67 1.06
N PHE A 197 5.24 -12.94 2.13
CA PHE A 197 5.31 -13.43 3.50
C PHE A 197 4.74 -12.40 4.47
N GLY A 198 3.51 -12.63 4.91
CA GLY A 198 2.79 -11.72 5.80
C GLY A 198 2.55 -10.36 5.12
N ARG A 199 3.12 -9.29 5.70
CA ARG A 199 3.01 -7.91 5.17
C ARG A 199 4.19 -7.51 4.27
N SER A 200 5.07 -8.45 3.95
CA SER A 200 6.27 -8.23 3.15
C SER A 200 6.26 -9.08 1.89
N MET A 201 6.87 -8.56 0.83
CA MET A 201 7.04 -9.24 -0.44
C MET A 201 8.52 -9.22 -0.81
N GLY A 202 9.10 -10.40 -1.02
CA GLY A 202 10.47 -10.56 -1.51
C GLY A 202 10.49 -10.51 -3.03
N VAL A 203 11.19 -9.55 -3.60
CA VAL A 203 11.47 -9.41 -5.03
C VAL A 203 12.89 -9.87 -5.28
N PHE A 204 13.05 -10.95 -6.04
CA PHE A 204 14.34 -11.56 -6.36
C PHE A 204 14.79 -11.16 -7.75
N LEU A 205 16.06 -10.79 -7.88
CA LEU A 205 16.62 -10.20 -9.08
C LEU A 205 17.57 -11.16 -9.80
N ASP A 206 17.75 -10.96 -11.10
CA ASP A 206 18.80 -11.59 -11.90
C ASP A 206 20.15 -10.92 -11.60
N SER A 207 20.67 -11.21 -10.42
CA SER A 207 21.92 -10.64 -9.89
C SER A 207 22.55 -11.60 -8.87
N PRO A 208 23.88 -11.55 -8.70
CA PRO A 208 24.52 -12.06 -7.49
C PRO A 208 23.93 -11.45 -6.20
N VAL A 209 24.19 -12.10 -5.07
CA VAL A 209 23.78 -11.63 -3.73
C VAL A 209 24.14 -10.16 -3.53
N LEU A 210 23.16 -9.39 -3.08
CA LEU A 210 23.29 -7.95 -2.90
C LEU A 210 23.87 -7.64 -1.50
N PRO A 211 24.90 -6.79 -1.38
CA PRO A 211 25.37 -6.28 -0.10
C PRO A 211 24.28 -5.42 0.58
N GLY A 212 23.73 -5.91 1.70
CA GLY A 212 22.66 -5.24 2.44
C GLY A 212 22.98 -3.80 2.88
N GLU A 213 24.24 -3.52 3.23
CA GLU A 213 24.68 -2.17 3.60
C GLU A 213 24.67 -1.17 2.43
N LYS A 214 24.84 -1.67 1.19
CA LYS A 214 24.88 -0.85 -0.01
C LYS A 214 23.47 -0.58 -0.55
N TYR A 215 22.62 -1.61 -0.55
CA TYR A 215 21.35 -1.62 -1.28
C TYR A 215 20.10 -1.66 -0.40
N GLY A 216 20.23 -2.00 0.89
CA GLY A 216 19.11 -2.09 1.82
C GLY A 216 18.60 -0.73 2.29
N TYR A 217 17.63 -0.78 3.20
CA TYR A 217 17.07 0.41 3.85
C TYR A 217 18.18 1.39 4.34
N PRO A 218 18.01 2.72 4.18
CA PRO A 218 16.82 3.45 3.73
C PRO A 218 16.71 3.64 2.21
N ARG A 219 17.44 2.85 1.40
CA ARG A 219 17.31 2.90 -0.06
C ARG A 219 15.92 2.41 -0.50
N GLN A 220 15.58 2.73 -1.74
CA GLN A 220 14.32 2.36 -2.37
C GLN A 220 14.59 1.47 -3.58
N LEU A 221 13.64 0.60 -3.90
CA LEU A 221 13.63 -0.16 -5.15
C LEU A 221 12.80 0.61 -6.17
N THR A 222 13.35 0.88 -7.35
CA THR A 222 12.60 1.54 -8.41
C THR A 222 12.06 0.50 -9.38
N PHE A 223 10.75 0.43 -9.60
CA PHE A 223 10.19 -0.24 -10.76
C PHE A 223 10.43 0.63 -12.00
N VAL A 224 10.91 0.04 -13.10
CA VAL A 224 11.26 0.73 -14.35
C VAL A 224 10.32 0.38 -15.48
N ALA A 225 10.08 -0.92 -15.69
CA ALA A 225 9.27 -1.40 -16.80
C ALA A 225 8.58 -2.73 -16.46
N PRO A 226 7.39 -2.99 -17.02
CA PRO A 226 6.71 -4.27 -16.86
C PRO A 226 7.46 -5.40 -17.59
N PRO A 227 7.09 -6.68 -17.34
CA PRO A 227 7.62 -7.80 -18.11
C PRO A 227 7.44 -7.59 -19.63
N PRO A 228 8.40 -8.02 -20.46
CA PRO A 228 8.25 -8.01 -21.91
C PRO A 228 6.95 -8.71 -22.31
N LYS A 229 6.19 -8.12 -23.25
CA LYS A 229 5.03 -8.80 -23.82
C LYS A 229 5.53 -10.05 -24.59
N PRO A 230 4.85 -11.19 -24.45
CA PRO A 230 5.17 -12.38 -25.24
C PRO A 230 4.98 -12.14 -26.75
#